data_AF-S6CQ40-F1
#
_entry.id   AF-S6CQ40-F1
#
_cell.length_a   1.000
_cell.length_b   1.000
_cell.length_c   1.000
_cell.angle_alpha   90.00
_cell.angle_beta   90.00
_cell.angle_gamma   90.00
#
_symmetry.space_group_name_H-M   'P 1'
#
loop_
_entity.id
_entity.type
_entity.pdbx_description
1 polymer ?
#
loop_
_entity_poly.entity_id
_entity_poly.type
_entity_poly.pdbx_seq_one_letter_code
_entity_poly.pdbx_strand_id
1 'polypeptide(L)'
;MIACENSGHSIPDDFPEVRKIVEAGVTTKPKKDYELSRYACYLIVQNGDPRKEVIALGQTYFAIQTYRQEVADHFNELDEDNRRLVVRGDIKQWNQMLAETAHNAGVITNEEFAIFQNAGYMGLYGGLDVDDIQTKMLLDQC
;
A
#
# COMPACT_ATOMS: atom_id res chain seq x y z
N MET A 1 20.14 -21.42 6.13
CA MET A 1 18.75 -21.89 6.24
C MET A 1 18.28 -22.07 7.68
N ILE A 2 19.14 -21.86 8.69
CA ILE A 2 18.77 -21.89 10.12
C ILE A 2 17.61 -20.93 10.44
N ALA A 3 17.61 -19.72 9.85
CA ALA A 3 16.53 -18.76 10.05
C ALA A 3 15.14 -19.30 9.60
N CYS A 4 15.09 -20.05 8.50
CA CYS A 4 13.85 -20.66 7.99
C CYS A 4 13.29 -21.68 8.99
N GLU A 5 14.16 -22.59 9.46
CA GLU A 5 13.80 -23.61 10.44
C GLU A 5 13.36 -23.00 11.77
N ASN A 6 14.11 -22.01 12.28
CA ASN A 6 13.77 -21.30 13.52
C ASN A 6 12.47 -20.49 13.41
N SER A 7 12.09 -20.05 12.21
CA SER A 7 10.80 -19.41 11.96
C SER A 7 9.64 -20.40 11.79
N GLY A 8 9.88 -21.71 11.93
CA GLY A 8 8.86 -22.75 11.79
C GLY A 8 8.53 -23.10 10.34
N HIS A 9 9.33 -22.64 9.38
CA HIS A 9 9.14 -22.91 7.96
C HIS A 9 9.95 -24.13 7.51
N SER A 10 9.33 -24.95 6.64
CA SER A 10 9.95 -26.11 6.02
C SER A 10 11.04 -25.67 5.02
N ILE A 11 12.29 -26.05 5.28
CA ILE A 11 13.42 -25.71 4.40
C ILE A 11 13.19 -26.19 2.95
N PRO A 12 12.72 -27.43 2.67
CA PRO A 12 12.45 -27.87 1.31
C PRO A 12 11.39 -27.06 0.57
N ASP A 13 10.44 -26.43 1.27
CA ASP A 13 9.35 -25.67 0.65
C ASP A 13 9.83 -24.28 0.22
N ASP A 14 10.69 -23.66 1.02
CA ASP A 14 11.20 -22.31 0.79
C ASP A 14 12.54 -22.27 0.05
N PHE A 15 13.37 -23.31 0.24
CA PHE A 15 14.67 -23.50 -0.39
C PHE A 15 14.79 -24.88 -1.08
N PRO A 16 13.92 -25.22 -2.05
CA PRO A 16 14.04 -26.47 -2.81
C PRO A 16 15.37 -26.51 -3.57
N GLU A 17 16.19 -27.53 -3.27
CA GLU A 17 17.48 -27.76 -3.96
C GLU A 17 17.19 -28.37 -5.35
N VAL A 18 17.52 -27.63 -6.40
CA VAL A 18 17.53 -28.13 -7.77
C VAL A 18 18.96 -28.41 -8.19
N ARG A 19 19.21 -29.59 -8.76
CA ARG A 19 20.55 -29.93 -9.26
C ARG A 19 20.67 -29.46 -10.69
N LYS A 20 21.54 -28.48 -10.94
CA LYS A 20 21.93 -28.09 -12.29
C LYS A 20 23.34 -28.61 -12.58
N ILE A 21 23.47 -29.41 -13.63
CA ILE A 21 24.78 -29.76 -14.19
C ILE A 21 25.20 -28.58 -15.07
N VAL A 22 26.31 -27.93 -14.73
CA VAL A 22 26.91 -26.88 -15.54
C VAL A 22 28.26 -27.39 -16.05
N GLU A 23 28.46 -27.36 -17.37
CA GLU A 23 29.77 -27.64 -17.96
C GLU A 23 30.73 -26.51 -17.59
N ALA A 24 31.74 -26.84 -16.79
CA ALA A 24 32.82 -25.94 -16.42
C ALA A 24 34.14 -26.53 -16.94
N GLY A 25 34.36 -26.44 -18.26
CA GLY A 25 35.55 -26.98 -18.91
C GLY A 25 35.68 -28.50 -18.77
N VAL A 26 36.90 -29.01 -18.62
CA VAL A 26 37.25 -30.46 -18.59
C VAL A 26 36.69 -31.22 -17.37
N THR A 27 36.00 -30.53 -16.45
CA THR A 27 35.39 -31.16 -15.26
C THR A 27 33.94 -30.72 -15.06
N THR A 28 33.03 -31.69 -14.97
CA THR A 28 31.65 -31.49 -14.53
C THR A 28 31.60 -31.51 -13.00
N LYS A 29 31.45 -30.34 -12.37
CA LYS A 29 31.15 -30.25 -10.93
C LYS A 29 29.66 -30.02 -10.73
N PRO A 30 28.96 -30.85 -9.95
CA PRO A 30 27.57 -30.57 -9.60
C PRO A 30 27.53 -29.28 -8.77
N LYS A 31 26.83 -28.25 -9.26
CA LYS A 31 26.59 -27.01 -8.52
C LYS A 31 25.21 -27.12 -7.86
N LYS A 32 25.16 -26.84 -6.56
CA LYS A 32 23.88 -26.68 -5.87
C LYS A 32 23.20 -25.43 -6.38
N ASP A 33 21.96 -25.58 -6.78
CA ASP A 33 21.10 -24.50 -7.25
C ASP A 33 19.78 -24.56 -6.47
N TYR A 34 19.12 -23.42 -6.32
CA TYR A 34 17.93 -23.32 -5.47
C TYR A 34 16.88 -22.47 -6.16
N GLU A 35 15.63 -22.94 -6.16
CA GLU A 35 14.47 -22.15 -6.58
C GLU A 35 13.84 -21.51 -5.35
N LEU A 36 14.11 -20.22 -5.13
CA LEU A 36 13.72 -19.57 -3.88
C LEU A 36 12.25 -19.17 -3.89
N SER A 37 11.54 -19.47 -2.80
CA SER A 37 10.24 -18.86 -2.54
C SER A 37 10.40 -17.36 -2.24
N ARG A 38 9.29 -16.62 -2.28
CA ARG A 38 9.28 -15.20 -1.86
C ARG A 38 9.73 -15.04 -0.41
N TYR A 39 9.31 -15.94 0.46
CA TYR A 39 9.67 -15.91 1.87
C TYR A 39 11.16 -16.19 2.08
N ALA A 40 11.72 -17.16 1.34
CA ALA A 40 13.16 -17.41 1.33
C ALA A 40 13.97 -16.18 0.91
N CYS A 41 13.53 -15.48 -0.14
CA CYS A 41 14.15 -14.22 -0.56
C CYS A 41 14.14 -13.17 0.55
N TYR A 42 13.04 -13.04 1.30
CA TYR A 42 12.95 -12.14 2.45
C TYR A 42 13.92 -12.52 3.56
N LEU A 43 14.02 -13.81 3.90
CA LEU A 43 14.97 -14.28 4.91
C LEU A 43 16.43 -14.04 4.49
N ILE A 44 16.76 -14.22 3.21
CA ILE A 44 18.11 -13.91 2.70
C ILE A 44 18.43 -12.42 2.87
N VAL A 45 17.48 -11.54 2.54
CA VAL A 45 17.66 -10.08 2.72
C VAL A 45 17.81 -9.72 4.19
N GLN A 46 16.96 -10.26 5.07
CA GLN A 46 16.98 -9.93 6.50
C GLN A 46 18.28 -10.39 7.19
N ASN A 47 18.81 -11.54 6.81
CA ASN A 47 20.00 -12.15 7.42
C ASN A 47 21.29 -11.90 6.62
N GLY A 48 21.22 -11.13 5.53
CA GLY A 48 22.35 -10.87 4.64
C GLY A 48 23.38 -9.91 5.26
N ASP A 49 24.58 -9.90 4.68
CA ASP A 49 25.61 -8.91 5.03
C ASP A 49 25.21 -7.51 4.55
N PRO A 50 25.01 -6.53 5.46
CA PRO A 50 24.56 -5.18 5.11
C PRO A 50 25.60 -4.39 4.29
N ARG A 51 26.85 -4.87 4.19
CA ARG A 51 27.86 -4.26 3.30
C ARG A 51 27.49 -4.41 1.82
N LYS A 52 26.56 -5.30 1.48
CA LYS A 52 26.00 -5.42 0.12
C LYS A 52 24.84 -4.45 -0.02
N GLU A 53 24.93 -3.53 -0.98
CA GLU A 53 23.93 -2.48 -1.20
C GLU A 53 22.50 -3.02 -1.31
N VAL A 54 22.28 -4.09 -2.09
CA VAL A 54 20.95 -4.71 -2.26
C VAL A 54 20.36 -5.23 -0.93
N ILE A 55 21.22 -5.68 -0.01
CA ILE A 55 20.79 -6.13 1.32
C ILE A 55 20.41 -4.93 2.18
N ALA A 56 21.25 -3.89 2.21
CA ALA A 56 20.97 -2.66 2.95
C ALA A 56 19.66 -2.01 2.50
N LEU A 57 19.44 -1.89 1.18
CA LEU A 57 18.18 -1.38 0.62
C LEU A 57 16.98 -2.22 1.04
N GLY A 58 17.11 -3.54 1.00
CA GLY A 58 16.05 -4.45 1.44
C GLY A 58 15.75 -4.33 2.94
N GLN A 59 16.77 -4.15 3.78
CA GLN A 59 16.59 -3.91 5.22
C GLN A 59 15.89 -2.57 5.49
N THR A 60 16.25 -1.50 4.77
CA THR A 60 15.52 -0.22 4.83
C THR A 60 14.07 -0.39 4.41
N TYR A 61 13.81 -1.15 3.33
CA TYR A 61 12.45 -1.46 2.92
C TYR A 61 11.65 -2.14 4.04
N PHE A 62 12.21 -3.17 4.69
CA PHE A 62 11.52 -3.85 5.79
C PHE A 62 11.26 -2.92 6.97
N ALA A 63 12.21 -2.07 7.36
CA ALA A 63 12.00 -1.08 8.42
C ALA A 63 10.83 -0.14 8.11
N ILE A 64 10.73 0.34 6.86
CA ILE A 64 9.63 1.20 6.42
C ILE A 64 8.30 0.44 6.40
N GLN A 65 8.28 -0.80 5.89
CA GLN A 65 7.04 -1.58 5.83
C GLN A 65 6.53 -1.96 7.23
N THR A 66 7.43 -2.33 8.14
CA THR A 66 7.06 -2.60 9.54
C THR A 66 6.45 -1.37 10.18
N TYR A 67 7.08 -0.20 10.05
CA TYR A 67 6.52 1.05 10.57
C TYR A 67 5.15 1.37 9.97
N ARG A 68 4.98 1.18 8.65
CA ARG A 68 3.67 1.37 7.99
C ARG A 68 2.59 0.44 8.55
N GLN A 69 2.95 -0.81 8.84
CA GLN A 69 2.03 -1.77 9.45
C GLN A 69 1.70 -1.37 10.88
N GLU A 70 2.68 -0.99 11.70
CA GLU A 70 2.48 -0.52 13.08
C GLU A 70 1.52 0.68 13.14
N VAL A 71 1.69 1.66 12.23
CA VAL A 71 0.80 2.81 12.12
C VAL A 71 -0.62 2.39 11.73
N ALA A 72 -0.77 1.44 10.79
CA ALA A 72 -2.07 0.93 10.38
C ALA A 72 -2.77 0.15 11.50
N ASP A 73 -2.02 -0.66 12.25
CA ASP A 73 -2.53 -1.41 13.39
C ASP A 73 -2.97 -0.45 14.51
N HIS A 74 -2.16 0.56 14.81
CA HIS A 74 -2.53 1.60 15.78
C HIS A 74 -3.81 2.36 15.37
N PHE A 75 -3.97 2.65 14.08
CA PHE A 75 -5.21 3.24 13.57
C PHE A 75 -6.43 2.33 13.76
N ASN A 76 -6.26 1.02 13.66
CA ASN A 76 -7.34 0.06 13.88
C ASN A 76 -7.70 -0.12 15.36
N GLU A 77 -6.77 0.15 16.27
CA GLU A 77 -6.98 0.14 17.73
C GLU A 77 -7.73 1.38 18.25
N LEU A 78 -7.76 2.47 17.48
CA LEU A 78 -8.53 3.67 17.83
C LEU A 78 -10.02 3.35 17.98
N ASP A 79 -10.68 4.01 18.92
CA ASP A 79 -12.13 4.01 19.01
C ASP A 79 -12.77 4.64 17.76
N GLU A 80 -14.07 4.39 17.57
CA GLU A 80 -14.78 4.86 16.38
C GLU A 80 -14.72 6.40 16.24
N ASP A 81 -14.83 7.14 17.33
CA ASP A 81 -14.82 8.60 17.32
C ASP A 81 -13.47 9.16 16.88
N ASN A 82 -12.36 8.65 17.39
CA ASN A 82 -11.02 9.05 16.97
C ASN A 82 -10.75 8.66 15.52
N ARG A 83 -11.19 7.48 15.07
CA ARG A 83 -11.10 7.08 13.65
C ARG A 83 -11.85 8.07 12.76
N ARG A 84 -13.06 8.47 13.15
CA ARG A 84 -13.87 9.45 12.39
C ARG A 84 -13.19 10.82 12.35
N LEU A 85 -12.52 11.25 13.42
CA LEU A 85 -11.76 12.50 13.43
C LEU A 85 -10.59 12.46 12.45
N VAL A 86 -9.81 11.38 12.44
CA VAL A 86 -8.71 11.20 11.47
C VAL A 86 -9.23 11.21 10.03
N VAL A 87 -10.25 10.40 9.72
CA VAL A 87 -10.85 10.34 8.38
C VAL A 87 -11.40 11.69 7.93
N ARG A 88 -12.00 12.48 8.84
CA ARG A 88 -12.44 13.85 8.52
C ARG A 88 -11.27 14.77 8.20
N GLY A 89 -10.17 14.64 8.93
CA GLY A 89 -8.92 15.35 8.65
C GLY A 89 -8.42 15.04 7.25
N ASP A 90 -8.36 13.76 6.90
CA ASP A 90 -7.96 13.30 5.57
C ASP A 90 -8.89 13.87 4.50
N ILE A 91 -10.21 13.70 4.63
CA ILE A 91 -11.20 14.22 3.66
C ILE A 91 -11.03 15.72 3.43
N LYS A 92 -10.74 16.50 4.49
CA LYS A 92 -10.48 17.94 4.36
C LYS A 92 -9.24 18.21 3.51
N GLN A 93 -8.14 17.49 3.76
CA GLN A 93 -6.90 17.63 2.99
C GLN A 93 -7.10 17.21 1.53
N TRP A 94 -7.76 16.08 1.28
CA TRP A 94 -8.06 15.61 -0.08
C TRP A 94 -8.93 16.60 -0.85
N ASN A 95 -9.94 17.19 -0.21
CA ASN A 95 -10.76 18.22 -0.84
C ASN A 95 -9.97 19.49 -1.18
N GLN A 96 -9.00 19.87 -0.34
CA GLN A 96 -8.11 20.99 -0.65
C GLN A 96 -7.24 20.69 -1.87
N MET A 97 -6.63 19.50 -1.94
CA MET A 97 -5.84 19.07 -3.09
C MET A 97 -6.70 18.95 -4.36
N LEU A 98 -7.94 18.49 -4.24
CA LEU A 98 -8.90 18.42 -5.34
C LEU A 98 -9.22 19.81 -5.89
N ALA A 99 -9.51 20.78 -5.01
CA ALA A 99 -9.78 22.15 -5.42
C ALA A 99 -8.57 22.80 -6.10
N GLU A 100 -7.36 22.57 -5.57
CA GLU A 100 -6.12 23.04 -6.19
C GLU A 100 -5.91 22.43 -7.58
N THR A 101 -6.17 21.12 -7.72
CA THR A 101 -6.07 20.43 -9.00
C THR A 101 -7.09 20.96 -10.02
N ALA A 102 -8.34 21.17 -9.58
CA ALA A 102 -9.39 21.75 -10.43
C ALA A 102 -9.03 23.16 -10.90
N HIS A 103 -8.48 23.99 -10.01
CA HIS A 103 -7.98 25.31 -10.37
C HIS A 103 -6.86 25.25 -11.42
N ASN A 104 -5.87 24.38 -11.20
CA ASN A 104 -4.78 24.18 -12.16
C ASN A 104 -5.26 23.63 -13.52
N ALA A 105 -6.41 22.95 -13.54
CA ALA A 105 -7.06 22.45 -14.76
C ALA A 105 -7.97 23.48 -15.46
N GLY A 106 -8.12 24.69 -14.90
CA GLY A 106 -8.85 25.80 -15.51
C GLY A 106 -10.19 26.18 -14.87
N VAL A 107 -10.56 25.60 -13.72
CA VAL A 107 -11.72 26.03 -12.91
C VAL A 107 -11.30 27.23 -12.07
N ILE A 108 -11.52 28.46 -12.53
CA ILE A 108 -10.93 29.67 -11.90
C ILE A 108 -11.99 30.49 -11.18
N THR A 109 -13.17 30.61 -11.77
CA THR A 109 -14.25 31.46 -11.25
C THR A 109 -15.08 30.75 -10.18
N ASN A 110 -15.74 31.53 -9.33
CA ASN A 110 -16.65 30.99 -8.32
C ASN A 110 -17.82 30.21 -8.94
N GLU A 111 -18.30 30.63 -10.12
CA GLU A 111 -19.38 29.94 -10.84
C GLU A 111 -18.93 28.58 -11.39
N GLU A 112 -17.73 28.52 -11.98
CA GLU A 112 -17.13 27.25 -12.42
C GLU A 112 -16.90 26.30 -11.25
N PHE A 113 -16.46 26.82 -10.09
CA PHE A 113 -16.34 26.02 -8.88
C PHE A 113 -17.69 25.53 -8.37
N ALA A 114 -18.76 26.33 -8.43
CA ALA A 114 -20.09 25.89 -8.05
C ALA A 114 -20.57 24.71 -8.93
N ILE A 115 -20.36 24.81 -10.25
CA ILE A 115 -20.67 23.72 -11.20
C ILE A 115 -19.82 22.49 -10.91
N PHE A 116 -18.53 22.66 -10.68
CA PHE A 116 -17.61 21.58 -10.35
C PHE A 116 -18.02 20.81 -9.08
N GLN A 117 -18.38 21.55 -8.02
CA GLN A 117 -18.85 20.94 -6.78
C GLN A 117 -20.20 20.24 -6.98
N ASN A 118 -21.11 20.83 -7.75
CA ASN A 118 -22.42 20.22 -8.06
C ASN A 118 -22.26 18.90 -8.82
N ALA A 119 -21.35 18.84 -9.80
CA ALA A 119 -21.01 17.60 -10.48
C ALA A 119 -20.44 16.54 -9.50
N GLY A 120 -19.66 16.98 -8.50
CA GLY A 120 -19.22 16.12 -7.40
C GLY A 120 -20.38 15.52 -6.60
N TYR A 121 -21.38 16.34 -6.24
CA TYR A 121 -22.61 15.88 -5.57
C TYR A 121 -23.39 14.87 -6.42
N MET A 122 -23.57 15.15 -7.71
CA MET A 122 -24.21 14.22 -8.65
C MET A 122 -23.49 12.87 -8.69
N GLY A 123 -22.15 12.87 -8.68
CA GLY A 123 -21.37 11.64 -8.62
C GLY A 123 -21.59 10.84 -7.33
N LEU A 124 -21.71 11.52 -6.19
CA LEU A 124 -21.87 10.88 -4.88
C LEU A 124 -23.31 10.39 -4.63
N TYR A 125 -24.31 11.09 -5.14
CA TYR A 125 -25.72 10.87 -4.85
C TYR A 125 -26.52 10.29 -6.03
N GLY A 126 -25.84 9.63 -6.98
CA GLY A 126 -26.51 8.87 -8.04
C GLY A 126 -27.21 9.75 -9.08
N GLY A 127 -26.65 10.92 -9.37
CA GLY A 127 -27.14 11.88 -10.36
C GLY A 127 -27.94 13.04 -9.79
N LEU A 128 -28.20 13.05 -8.47
CA LEU A 128 -28.91 14.15 -7.81
C LEU A 128 -27.98 15.34 -7.58
N ASP A 129 -28.43 16.51 -7.98
CA ASP A 129 -27.72 17.76 -7.70
C ASP A 129 -28.00 18.27 -6.27
N VAL A 130 -27.39 19.39 -5.90
CA VAL A 130 -27.57 19.98 -4.56
C VAL A 130 -29.04 20.34 -4.28
N ASP A 131 -29.77 20.83 -5.28
CA ASP A 131 -31.16 21.27 -5.12
C ASP A 131 -32.10 20.06 -4.97
N ASP A 132 -31.85 18.99 -5.72
CA ASP A 132 -32.52 17.70 -5.58
C ASP A 132 -32.31 17.10 -4.19
N ILE A 133 -31.07 17.13 -3.68
CA ILE A 133 -30.71 16.60 -2.36
C ILE A 133 -31.45 17.39 -1.27
N GLN A 134 -31.45 18.72 -1.34
CA GLN A 134 -32.16 19.56 -0.38
C GLN A 134 -33.65 19.26 -0.37
N THR A 135 -34.25 19.14 -1.56
CA THR A 135 -35.68 18.85 -1.71
C THR A 135 -36.03 17.49 -1.12
N LYS A 136 -35.19 16.46 -1.37
CA LYS A 136 -35.40 15.11 -0.85
C LYS A 136 -35.22 15.02 0.67
N MET A 137 -34.18 15.64 1.22
CA MET A 137 -33.92 15.62 2.67
C MET A 137 -34.96 16.40 3.47
N LEU A 138 -35.55 17.45 2.90
CA LEU A 138 -36.67 18.18 3.52
C LEU A 138 -37.97 17.37 3.52
N LEU A 139 -38.16 16.47 2.55
CA LEU A 139 -39.32 15.57 2.50
C LEU A 139 -39.21 14.40 3.49
N ASP A 140 -38.01 13.89 3.75
CA ASP A 140 -37.76 12.78 4.70
C ASP A 140 -37.81 13.22 6.19
N GLN A 141 -37.95 14.52 6.49
CA GLN A 141 -38.10 15.07 7.85
C GLN A 141 -39.55 15.45 8.22
N CYS A 142 -40.55 15.11 7.39
CA CYS A 142 -41.97 15.28 7.68
C CYS A 142 -42.67 13.95 8.00
#